data_AF-A0A0U3MFQ5-F1
#
_entry.id   AF-A0A0U3MFQ5-F1
#
_cell.length_a   1.000
_cell.length_b   1.000
_cell.length_c   1.000
_cell.angle_alpha   90.00
_cell.angle_beta   90.00
_cell.angle_gamma   90.00
#
_symmetry.space_group_name_H-M   'P 1'
#
loop_
_entity.id
_entity.type
_entity.pdbx_description
1 polymer ?
#
loop_
_entity_poly.entity_id
_entity_poly.type
_entity_poly.pdbx_seq_one_letter_code
_entity_poly.pdbx_strand_id
1 'polypeptide(L)'
;MTLHEDPAAPAPRSTILVVDDTPTNLALMSALLEMHYHVVTAADGYEALRRLAEPPLPDLILMDVMMPGLDGYETCQEIKTRPSTRDIPVIFLTARVDTQDEARGFALGAVDYITKPISPPLVLARVRTHLQLKASADFLRDKASFLEHEVQRRTAELAAIQDVTIHAMASLAETRDNETGQHLRRTQYYVRTLAEALRQHPRFESLLTDQYIATLFKSAPLHDIGKVGIPDRILLKPGPFAPDEFEVMKTHTTLGRDAIEQAERQLGTPVAFLQTAKDIAYGHQEKWDGTGYPRGLRGEDIPLPARLMAVADVYDALITRRVYKPPMSHEAAVQLIVQGRGSHFDPDVVDAFLHVQQRFKEIALEYRDPEMGVEAAHS
;
A
#
# COMPACT_ATOMS: atom_id res chain seq x y z
N MET A 1 28.43 4.91 -35.57
CA MET A 1 27.39 3.99 -36.08
C MET A 1 26.10 4.79 -36.11
N THR A 2 25.80 5.38 -37.26
CA THR A 2 24.62 6.24 -37.50
C THR A 2 23.37 5.38 -37.43
N LEU A 3 22.50 5.66 -36.46
CA LEU A 3 21.17 5.08 -36.38
C LEU A 3 20.35 5.60 -37.57
N HIS A 4 20.01 4.72 -38.51
CA HIS A 4 18.93 4.95 -39.46
C HIS A 4 17.63 4.90 -38.67
N GLU A 5 16.92 6.04 -38.59
CA GLU A 5 15.51 6.04 -38.24
C GLU A 5 14.74 5.45 -39.43
N ASP A 6 14.19 4.25 -39.25
CA ASP A 6 13.17 3.71 -40.14
C ASP A 6 11.98 4.67 -40.18
N PRO A 7 11.41 4.99 -41.35
CA PRO A 7 10.23 5.83 -41.45
C PRO A 7 9.06 5.14 -40.72
N ALA A 8 8.55 5.81 -39.68
CA ALA A 8 7.44 5.34 -38.87
C ALA A 8 6.28 4.85 -39.76
N ALA A 9 5.83 3.61 -39.54
CA ALA A 9 4.67 3.04 -40.20
C ALA A 9 3.46 3.99 -40.06
N PRO A 10 2.60 4.13 -41.10
CA PRO A 10 1.44 4.99 -41.02
C PRO A 10 0.55 4.55 -39.84
N ALA A 11 0.11 5.52 -39.03
CA ALA A 11 -0.75 5.25 -37.88
C ALA A 11 -1.98 4.43 -38.31
N PRO A 12 -2.39 3.40 -37.52
CA PRO A 12 -3.50 2.54 -37.88
C PRO A 12 -4.78 3.37 -38.05
N ARG A 13 -5.50 3.13 -39.15
CA ARG A 13 -6.79 3.80 -39.42
C ARG A 13 -7.84 3.29 -38.44
N SER A 14 -8.59 4.21 -37.83
CA SER A 14 -9.73 3.85 -36.97
C SER A 14 -10.73 2.98 -37.72
N THR A 15 -11.32 2.01 -37.02
CA THR A 15 -12.29 1.06 -37.57
C THR A 15 -13.71 1.53 -37.27
N ILE A 16 -14.56 1.60 -38.28
CA ILE A 16 -15.98 1.96 -38.16
C ILE A 16 -16.82 0.75 -38.54
N LEU A 17 -17.71 0.33 -37.65
CA LEU A 17 -18.73 -0.67 -37.97
C LEU A 17 -19.99 0.05 -38.46
N VAL A 18 -20.41 -0.24 -39.69
CA VAL A 18 -21.66 0.25 -40.28
C VAL A 18 -22.70 -0.87 -40.27
N VAL A 19 -23.86 -0.60 -39.69
CA VAL A 19 -24.94 -1.58 -39.56
C VAL A 19 -26.19 -1.01 -40.22
N ASP A 20 -26.67 -1.66 -41.28
CA ASP A 20 -27.87 -1.28 -42.02
C ASP A 20 -28.36 -2.51 -42.80
N ASP A 21 -29.68 -2.74 -42.85
CA ASP A 21 -30.29 -3.90 -43.52
C ASP A 21 -30.36 -3.74 -45.04
N THR A 22 -30.13 -2.52 -45.54
CA THR A 22 -30.22 -2.19 -46.95
C THR A 22 -28.82 -2.20 -47.59
N PRO A 23 -28.52 -3.13 -48.52
CA PRO A 23 -27.19 -3.25 -49.12
C PRO A 23 -26.68 -1.96 -49.81
N THR A 24 -27.59 -1.16 -50.35
CA THR A 24 -27.26 0.13 -50.98
C THR A 24 -26.76 1.17 -49.96
N ASN A 25 -27.32 1.20 -48.74
CA ASN A 25 -26.87 2.10 -47.68
C ASN A 25 -25.48 1.69 -47.18
N LEU A 26 -25.26 0.38 -46.99
CA LEU A 26 -23.94 -0.17 -46.65
C LEU A 26 -22.89 0.22 -47.70
N ALA A 27 -23.17 0.02 -48.99
CA ALA A 27 -22.26 0.38 -50.08
C ALA A 27 -21.96 1.89 -50.13
N LEU A 28 -22.97 2.74 -49.91
CA LEU A 28 -22.81 4.19 -49.84
C LEU A 28 -21.91 4.61 -48.67
N MET A 29 -22.14 4.06 -47.47
CA MET A 29 -21.37 4.38 -46.27
C MET A 29 -19.94 3.88 -46.38
N SER A 30 -19.74 2.66 -46.90
CA SER A 30 -18.43 2.13 -47.24
C SER A 30 -17.66 3.05 -48.18
N ALA A 31 -18.24 3.41 -49.34
CA ALA A 31 -17.59 4.29 -50.30
C ALA A 31 -17.25 5.68 -49.72
N LEU A 32 -18.08 6.19 -48.81
CA LEU A 32 -17.86 7.47 -48.13
C LEU A 32 -16.70 7.41 -47.12
N LEU A 33 -16.62 6.33 -46.35
CA LEU A 33 -15.74 6.23 -45.17
C LEU A 33 -14.39 5.56 -45.46
N GLU A 34 -14.31 4.64 -46.43
CA GLU A 34 -13.10 3.85 -46.76
C GLU A 34 -11.89 4.71 -47.16
N MET A 35 -12.13 5.92 -47.65
CA MET A 35 -11.07 6.89 -47.95
C MET A 35 -10.28 7.31 -46.69
N HIS A 36 -10.91 7.28 -45.52
CA HIS A 36 -10.36 7.82 -44.27
C HIS A 36 -10.22 6.75 -43.16
N TYR A 37 -11.07 5.73 -43.17
CA TYR A 37 -11.24 4.77 -42.08
C TYR A 37 -11.21 3.34 -42.60
N HIS A 38 -10.97 2.38 -41.72
CA HIS A 38 -11.26 0.98 -42.01
C HIS A 38 -12.75 0.74 -41.78
N VAL A 39 -13.48 0.23 -42.77
CA VAL A 39 -14.92 0.03 -42.66
C VAL A 39 -15.22 -1.46 -42.56
N VAL A 40 -15.99 -1.82 -41.54
CA VAL A 40 -16.58 -3.14 -41.36
C VAL A 40 -18.08 -2.97 -41.47
N THR A 41 -18.78 -3.89 -42.14
CA THR A 41 -20.24 -3.83 -42.30
C THR A 41 -20.93 -4.98 -41.59
N ALA A 42 -22.18 -4.76 -41.20
CA ALA A 42 -23.09 -5.79 -40.73
C ALA A 42 -24.48 -5.54 -41.31
N ALA A 43 -25.17 -6.60 -41.74
CA ALA A 43 -26.49 -6.50 -42.37
C ALA A 43 -27.64 -6.42 -41.37
N ASP A 44 -27.41 -6.73 -40.09
CA ASP A 44 -28.43 -6.66 -39.05
C ASP A 44 -27.79 -6.55 -37.64
N GLY A 45 -28.64 -6.30 -36.63
CA GLY A 45 -28.21 -6.19 -35.24
C GLY A 45 -27.55 -7.46 -34.69
N TYR A 46 -27.98 -8.65 -35.12
CA TYR A 46 -27.37 -9.91 -34.67
C TYR A 46 -25.96 -10.08 -35.23
N GLU A 47 -25.74 -9.73 -36.49
CA GLU A 47 -24.41 -9.72 -37.11
C GLU A 47 -23.49 -8.70 -36.45
N ALA A 48 -24.00 -7.51 -36.14
CA ALA A 48 -23.24 -6.49 -35.41
C ALA A 48 -22.78 -7.03 -34.05
N LEU A 49 -23.67 -7.65 -33.27
CA LEU A 49 -23.32 -8.23 -31.96
C LEU A 49 -22.34 -9.41 -32.08
N ARG A 50 -22.44 -10.24 -33.12
CA ARG A 50 -21.45 -11.31 -33.40
C ARG A 50 -20.07 -10.73 -33.69
N ARG A 51 -19.99 -9.64 -34.47
CA ARG A 51 -18.71 -8.97 -34.78
C ARG A 51 -18.10 -8.28 -33.56
N LEU A 52 -18.91 -7.90 -32.58
CA LEU A 52 -18.46 -7.28 -31.33
C LEU A 52 -18.15 -8.31 -30.22
N ALA A 53 -18.24 -9.61 -30.51
CA ALA A 53 -17.98 -10.65 -29.53
C ALA A 53 -16.48 -10.79 -29.20
N GLU A 54 -15.61 -10.55 -30.17
CA GLU A 54 -14.16 -10.71 -30.04
C GLU A 54 -13.37 -9.56 -30.70
N PRO A 55 -12.15 -9.26 -30.23
CA PRO A 55 -11.28 -8.28 -30.88
C PRO A 55 -10.88 -8.67 -32.31
N PRO A 56 -10.52 -7.69 -33.18
CA PRO A 56 -10.47 -6.25 -32.92
C PRO A 56 -11.86 -5.61 -32.92
N LEU A 57 -12.12 -4.78 -31.91
CA LEU A 57 -13.38 -4.04 -31.78
C LEU A 57 -13.33 -2.73 -32.60
N PRO A 58 -14.46 -2.24 -33.14
CA PRO A 58 -14.52 -0.98 -33.84
C PRO A 58 -14.35 0.21 -32.89
N ASP A 59 -13.84 1.30 -33.42
CA ASP A 59 -13.69 2.56 -32.71
C ASP A 59 -15.01 3.34 -32.62
N LEU A 60 -15.91 3.14 -33.58
CA LEU A 60 -17.23 3.78 -33.68
C LEU A 60 -18.22 2.89 -34.44
N ILE A 61 -19.50 2.99 -34.10
CA ILE A 61 -20.59 2.27 -34.76
C ILE A 61 -21.57 3.27 -35.37
N LEU A 62 -21.83 3.14 -36.67
CA LEU A 62 -22.97 3.77 -37.35
C LEU A 62 -24.09 2.73 -37.45
N MET A 63 -25.21 2.98 -36.79
CA MET A 63 -26.27 1.99 -36.61
C MET A 63 -27.58 2.50 -37.21
N ASP A 64 -28.14 1.81 -38.19
CA ASP A 64 -29.50 2.08 -38.61
C ASP A 64 -30.50 1.74 -37.50
N VAL A 65 -31.50 2.62 -37.32
CA VAL A 65 -32.51 2.43 -36.27
C VAL A 65 -33.55 1.38 -36.69
N MET A 66 -33.96 1.36 -37.95
CA MET A 66 -35.09 0.57 -38.43
C MET A 66 -34.64 -0.65 -39.21
N MET A 67 -34.24 -1.70 -38.49
CA MET A 67 -33.85 -2.99 -39.05
C MET A 67 -34.84 -4.10 -38.65
N PRO A 68 -35.05 -5.13 -39.49
CA PRO A 68 -35.86 -6.29 -39.14
C PRO A 68 -35.19 -7.15 -38.06
N GLY A 69 -36.00 -7.75 -37.19
CA GLY A 69 -35.50 -8.58 -36.11
C GLY A 69 -35.07 -7.75 -34.91
N LEU A 70 -33.77 -7.67 -34.66
CA LEU A 70 -33.21 -6.86 -33.57
C LEU A 70 -32.98 -5.44 -34.08
N ASP A 71 -33.76 -4.47 -33.57
CA ASP A 71 -33.68 -3.09 -34.06
C ASP A 71 -32.41 -2.38 -33.59
N GLY A 72 -32.13 -1.18 -34.12
CA GLY A 72 -30.93 -0.44 -33.75
C GLY A 72 -30.89 -0.03 -32.27
N TYR A 73 -32.04 0.25 -31.66
CA TYR A 73 -32.15 0.62 -30.25
C TYR A 73 -31.82 -0.55 -29.33
N GLU A 74 -32.43 -1.71 -29.58
CA GLU A 74 -32.17 -2.95 -28.87
C GLU A 74 -30.71 -3.39 -29.02
N THR A 75 -30.16 -3.28 -30.25
CA THR A 75 -28.75 -3.56 -30.52
C THR A 75 -27.83 -2.63 -29.74
N CYS A 76 -28.12 -1.33 -29.71
CA CYS A 76 -27.34 -0.35 -28.94
C CYS A 76 -27.37 -0.68 -27.44
N GLN A 77 -28.54 -1.05 -26.90
CA GLN A 77 -28.68 -1.43 -25.51
C GLN A 77 -27.76 -2.61 -25.15
N GLU A 78 -27.74 -3.67 -25.97
CA GLU A 78 -26.85 -4.83 -25.80
C GLU A 78 -25.37 -4.45 -25.90
N ILE A 79 -25.00 -3.50 -26.76
CA ILE A 79 -23.63 -2.99 -26.85
C ILE A 79 -23.25 -2.26 -25.57
N LYS A 80 -24.17 -1.48 -24.99
CA LYS A 80 -23.92 -0.63 -23.81
C LYS A 80 -23.93 -1.37 -22.48
N THR A 81 -24.55 -2.54 -22.39
CA THR A 81 -24.52 -3.37 -21.17
C THR A 81 -23.18 -4.09 -20.99
N ARG A 82 -22.47 -4.43 -22.08
CA ARG A 82 -21.25 -5.26 -22.03
C ARG A 82 -19.99 -4.42 -21.69
N PRO A 83 -19.16 -4.84 -20.70
CA PRO A 83 -17.93 -4.13 -20.34
C PRO A 83 -16.97 -3.85 -21.49
N SER A 84 -16.83 -4.79 -22.42
CA SER A 84 -15.90 -4.70 -23.55
C SER A 84 -16.34 -3.72 -24.64
N THR A 85 -17.63 -3.41 -24.75
CA THR A 85 -18.18 -2.63 -25.87
C THR A 85 -18.91 -1.37 -25.45
N ARG A 86 -19.20 -1.18 -24.15
CA ARG A 86 -20.00 -0.06 -23.65
C ARG A 86 -19.45 1.32 -23.99
N ASP A 87 -18.14 1.43 -24.14
CA ASP A 87 -17.44 2.68 -24.42
C ASP A 87 -17.35 2.97 -25.93
N ILE A 88 -17.77 2.06 -26.80
CA ILE A 88 -17.77 2.31 -28.24
C ILE A 88 -18.90 3.31 -28.56
N PRO A 89 -18.62 4.49 -29.13
CA PRO A 89 -19.64 5.44 -29.52
C PRO A 89 -20.55 4.84 -30.59
N VAL A 90 -21.87 4.92 -30.36
CA VAL A 90 -22.90 4.51 -31.31
C VAL A 90 -23.60 5.77 -31.81
N ILE A 91 -23.56 6.00 -33.12
CA ILE A 91 -24.30 7.06 -33.80
C ILE A 91 -25.42 6.41 -34.59
N PHE A 92 -26.65 6.83 -34.32
CA PHE A 92 -27.81 6.31 -35.03
C PHE A 92 -27.98 6.95 -36.41
N LEU A 93 -28.38 6.16 -37.40
CA LEU A 93 -28.86 6.62 -38.69
C LEU A 93 -30.38 6.51 -38.68
N THR A 94 -31.09 7.62 -38.87
CA THR A 94 -32.56 7.66 -38.73
C THR A 94 -33.25 8.35 -39.90
N ALA A 95 -34.42 7.85 -40.30
CA ALA A 95 -35.32 8.53 -41.23
C ALA A 95 -36.38 9.41 -40.54
N ARG A 96 -36.53 9.29 -39.21
CA ARG A 96 -37.51 10.02 -38.40
C ARG A 96 -36.78 10.96 -37.44
N VAL A 97 -37.25 12.20 -37.35
CA VAL A 97 -36.70 13.26 -36.50
C VAL A 97 -37.72 13.66 -35.44
N ASP A 98 -38.45 12.69 -34.87
CA ASP A 98 -39.28 12.99 -33.70
C ASP A 98 -38.39 13.10 -32.47
N THR A 99 -38.53 14.22 -31.76
CA THR A 99 -37.88 14.49 -30.48
C THR A 99 -38.00 13.35 -29.46
N GLN A 100 -39.08 12.56 -29.49
CA GLN A 100 -39.25 11.42 -28.57
C GLN A 100 -38.31 10.26 -28.89
N ASP A 101 -38.08 9.99 -30.19
CA ASP A 101 -37.20 8.92 -30.64
C ASP A 101 -35.72 9.24 -30.38
N GLU A 102 -35.33 10.51 -30.53
CA GLU A 102 -33.97 10.97 -30.20
C GLU A 102 -33.69 10.86 -28.70
N ALA A 103 -34.63 11.32 -27.86
CA ALA A 103 -34.52 11.22 -26.42
C ALA A 103 -34.36 9.76 -25.95
N ARG A 104 -35.09 8.83 -26.59
CA ARG A 104 -34.99 7.40 -26.30
C ARG A 104 -33.59 6.85 -26.58
N GLY A 105 -33.00 7.10 -27.74
CA GLY A 105 -31.69 6.50 -28.04
C GLY A 105 -30.52 7.16 -27.31
N PHE A 106 -30.59 8.44 -26.97
CA PHE A 106 -29.64 9.04 -26.02
C PHE A 106 -29.72 8.37 -24.64
N ALA A 107 -30.94 8.08 -24.16
CA ALA A 107 -31.12 7.34 -22.89
C ALA A 107 -30.59 5.90 -22.94
N LEU A 108 -30.54 5.28 -24.12
CA LEU A 108 -29.93 3.97 -24.35
C LEU A 108 -28.40 4.02 -24.52
N GLY A 109 -27.81 5.23 -24.57
CA GLY A 109 -26.37 5.45 -24.59
C GLY A 109 -25.78 5.77 -25.97
N ALA A 110 -26.60 6.01 -27.00
CA ALA A 110 -26.10 6.57 -28.24
C ALA A 110 -25.51 7.97 -28.01
N VAL A 111 -24.50 8.33 -28.79
CA VAL A 111 -23.77 9.59 -28.63
C VAL A 111 -24.22 10.66 -29.64
N ASP A 112 -24.91 10.25 -30.71
CA ASP A 112 -25.40 11.16 -31.75
C ASP A 112 -26.40 10.52 -32.73
N TYR A 113 -27.00 11.34 -33.60
CA TYR A 113 -27.94 10.95 -34.65
C TYR A 113 -27.63 11.61 -36.01
N ILE A 114 -27.67 10.84 -37.09
CA ILE A 114 -27.55 11.33 -38.46
C ILE A 114 -28.87 11.06 -39.20
N THR A 115 -29.51 12.12 -39.68
CA THR A 115 -30.76 12.04 -40.42
C THR A 115 -30.53 11.62 -41.88
N LYS A 116 -31.36 10.72 -42.39
CA LYS A 116 -31.46 10.36 -43.82
C LYS A 116 -32.34 11.42 -44.56
N PRO A 117 -32.00 11.84 -45.79
CA PRO A 117 -30.93 11.34 -46.64
C PRO A 117 -29.54 11.77 -46.16
N ILE A 118 -28.57 10.86 -46.31
CA ILE A 118 -27.23 11.06 -45.77
C ILE A 118 -26.52 12.20 -46.48
N SER A 119 -25.99 13.14 -45.70
CA SER A 119 -25.08 14.19 -46.15
C SER A 119 -23.62 13.77 -45.90
N PRO A 120 -22.83 13.46 -46.95
CA PRO A 120 -21.42 13.10 -46.83
C PRO A 120 -20.58 14.00 -45.90
N PRO A 121 -20.61 15.34 -46.02
CA PRO A 121 -19.81 16.21 -45.15
C PRO A 121 -20.25 16.14 -43.68
N LEU A 122 -21.54 15.92 -43.40
CA LEU A 122 -22.05 15.84 -42.03
C LEU A 122 -21.65 14.54 -41.33
N VAL A 123 -21.74 13.40 -42.03
CA VAL A 123 -21.28 12.10 -41.50
C VAL A 123 -19.80 12.18 -41.15
N LEU A 124 -18.96 12.65 -42.08
CA LEU A 124 -17.52 12.72 -41.87
C LEU A 124 -17.16 13.64 -40.68
N ALA A 125 -17.85 14.78 -40.54
CA ALA A 125 -17.65 15.68 -39.42
C ALA A 125 -18.01 15.02 -38.08
N ARG A 126 -19.20 14.40 -37.98
CA ARG A 126 -19.67 13.76 -36.73
C ARG A 126 -18.84 12.54 -36.35
N VAL A 127 -18.52 11.68 -37.32
CA VAL A 127 -17.62 10.53 -37.13
C VAL A 127 -16.27 11.01 -36.60
N ARG A 128 -15.68 12.03 -37.22
CA ARG A 128 -14.40 12.59 -36.76
C ARG A 128 -14.47 13.11 -35.33
N THR A 129 -15.51 13.88 -34.98
CA THR A 129 -15.70 14.43 -33.63
C THR A 129 -15.79 13.32 -32.59
N HIS A 130 -16.61 12.29 -32.82
CA HIS A 130 -16.80 11.21 -31.84
C HIS A 130 -15.59 10.28 -31.74
N LEU A 131 -14.86 10.06 -32.83
CA LEU A 131 -13.58 9.35 -32.78
C LEU A 131 -12.53 10.13 -31.95
N GLN A 132 -12.46 11.46 -32.11
CA GLN A 132 -11.56 12.30 -31.31
C GLN A 132 -11.93 12.29 -29.82
N LEU A 133 -13.23 12.35 -29.50
CA LEU A 133 -13.71 12.27 -28.12
C LEU A 133 -13.39 10.91 -27.49
N LYS A 134 -13.65 9.81 -28.21
CA LYS A 134 -13.30 8.44 -27.77
C LYS A 134 -11.79 8.32 -27.52
N ALA A 135 -10.96 8.74 -28.47
CA ALA A 135 -9.50 8.70 -28.33
C ALA A 135 -9.00 9.50 -27.12
N SER A 136 -9.58 10.68 -26.84
CA SER A 136 -9.25 11.47 -25.66
C SER A 136 -9.69 10.80 -24.35
N ALA A 137 -10.87 10.17 -24.33
CA ALA A 137 -11.38 9.47 -23.17
C ALA A 137 -10.54 8.22 -22.85
N ASP A 138 -10.20 7.44 -23.87
CA ASP A 138 -9.33 6.27 -23.76
C ASP A 138 -7.94 6.69 -23.26
N PHE A 139 -7.35 7.74 -23.83
CA PHE A 139 -6.06 8.29 -23.38
C PHE A 139 -6.06 8.70 -21.90
N LEU A 140 -7.11 9.41 -21.45
CA LEU A 140 -7.21 9.84 -20.05
C LEU A 140 -7.36 8.66 -19.09
N ARG A 141 -8.13 7.65 -19.49
CA ARG A 141 -8.33 6.41 -18.72
C ARG A 141 -7.03 5.62 -18.58
N ASP A 142 -6.32 5.42 -19.69
CA ASP A 142 -5.03 4.74 -19.70
C ASP A 142 -4.00 5.52 -18.88
N LYS A 143 -4.01 6.85 -18.99
CA LYS A 143 -3.13 7.72 -18.19
C LYS A 143 -3.44 7.65 -16.71
N ALA A 144 -4.72 7.62 -16.31
CA ALA A 144 -5.13 7.48 -14.92
C ALA A 144 -4.66 6.15 -14.34
N SER A 145 -4.91 5.04 -15.04
CA SER A 145 -4.44 3.71 -14.65
C SER A 145 -2.91 3.65 -14.51
N PHE A 146 -2.18 4.22 -15.48
CA PHE A 146 -0.71 4.31 -15.42
C PHE A 146 -0.23 5.12 -14.20
N LEU A 147 -0.86 6.27 -13.93
CA LEU A 147 -0.50 7.11 -12.79
C LEU A 147 -0.80 6.44 -11.46
N GLU A 148 -1.93 5.74 -11.32
CA GLU A 148 -2.27 4.95 -10.13
C GLU A 148 -1.21 3.88 -9.85
N HIS A 149 -0.82 3.13 -10.87
CA HIS A 149 0.26 2.14 -10.76
C HIS A 149 1.60 2.77 -10.38
N GLU A 150 1.96 3.91 -10.96
CA GLU A 150 3.21 4.61 -10.65
C GLU A 150 3.20 5.18 -9.22
N VAL A 151 2.08 5.73 -8.76
CA VAL A 151 1.90 6.19 -7.36
C VAL A 151 2.06 5.02 -6.39
N GLN A 152 1.42 3.88 -6.68
CA GLN A 152 1.53 2.69 -5.83
C GLN A 152 2.99 2.18 -5.79
N ARG A 153 3.66 2.13 -6.94
CA ARG A 153 5.06 1.70 -7.05
C ARG A 153 5.99 2.62 -6.26
N ARG A 154 5.85 3.94 -6.42
CA ARG A 154 6.65 4.94 -5.70
C ARG A 154 6.39 4.92 -4.20
N THR A 155 5.14 4.72 -3.80
CA THR A 155 4.77 4.61 -2.37
C THR A 155 5.42 3.37 -1.74
N ALA A 156 5.41 2.23 -2.43
CA ALA A 156 6.08 1.02 -1.96
C ALA A 156 7.61 1.19 -1.90
N GLU A 157 8.21 1.85 -2.90
CA GLU A 157 9.64 2.16 -2.95
C GLU A 157 10.06 3.05 -1.76
N LEU A 158 9.31 4.13 -1.49
CA LEU A 158 9.56 5.00 -0.34
C LEU A 158 9.42 4.27 1.00
N ALA A 159 8.38 3.44 1.15
CA ALA A 159 8.18 2.65 2.36
C ALA A 159 9.35 1.67 2.62
N ALA A 160 9.83 0.99 1.57
CA ALA A 160 10.96 0.08 1.68
C ALA A 160 12.27 0.80 2.05
N ILE A 161 12.54 1.96 1.42
CA ILE A 161 13.71 2.78 1.74
C ILE A 161 13.65 3.27 3.19
N GLN A 162 12.48 3.73 3.64
CA GLN A 162 12.29 4.17 5.02
C GLN A 162 12.56 3.03 6.01
N ASP A 163 11.99 1.84 5.79
CA ASP A 163 12.16 0.69 6.68
C ASP A 163 13.64 0.27 6.75
N VAL A 164 14.33 0.17 5.61
CA VAL A 164 15.77 -0.15 5.57
C VAL A 164 16.61 0.92 6.27
N THR A 165 16.27 2.20 6.11
CA THR A 165 17.00 3.31 6.74
C THR A 165 16.84 3.31 8.26
N ILE A 166 15.62 3.12 8.76
CA ILE A 166 15.35 3.01 10.21
C ILE A 166 16.16 1.85 10.79
N HIS A 167 16.11 0.68 10.15
CA HIS A 167 16.86 -0.49 10.57
C HIS A 167 18.37 -0.28 10.57
N ALA A 168 18.92 0.35 9.52
CA ALA A 168 20.34 0.65 9.44
C ALA A 168 20.78 1.62 10.55
N MET A 169 20.01 2.70 10.81
CA MET A 169 20.33 3.68 11.86
C MET A 169 20.23 3.07 13.26
N ALA A 170 19.19 2.30 13.53
CA ALA A 170 19.02 1.57 14.79
C ALA A 170 20.17 0.56 14.99
N SER A 171 20.52 -0.20 13.95
CA SER A 171 21.62 -1.17 14.03
C SER A 171 22.96 -0.50 14.28
N LEU A 172 23.22 0.66 13.66
CA LEU A 172 24.43 1.46 13.91
C LEU A 172 24.55 1.89 15.38
N ALA A 173 23.43 2.26 16.01
CA ALA A 173 23.41 2.58 17.43
C ALA A 173 23.77 1.37 18.32
N GLU A 174 23.26 0.18 17.97
CA GLU A 174 23.50 -1.06 18.71
C GLU A 174 24.88 -1.67 18.50
N THR A 175 25.57 -1.38 17.39
CA THR A 175 26.94 -1.91 17.16
C THR A 175 27.93 -1.57 18.27
N ARG A 176 27.64 -0.54 19.08
CA ARG A 176 28.44 -0.15 20.25
C ARG A 176 28.10 -0.90 21.54
N ASP A 177 27.00 -1.66 21.61
CA ASP A 177 26.50 -2.31 22.85
C ASP A 177 26.48 -3.85 22.77
N ASN A 178 27.18 -4.46 21.81
CA ASN A 178 27.17 -5.91 21.54
C ASN A 178 25.77 -6.50 21.26
N GLU A 179 24.77 -5.67 20.99
CA GLU A 179 23.45 -6.09 20.52
C GLU A 179 23.51 -6.31 19.00
N THR A 180 22.91 -7.39 18.53
CA THR A 180 22.89 -7.73 17.10
C THR A 180 21.65 -7.11 16.45
N GLY A 181 21.70 -6.83 15.15
CA GLY A 181 20.50 -6.37 14.43
C GLY A 181 19.33 -7.38 14.42
N GLN A 182 19.50 -8.60 14.93
CA GLN A 182 18.40 -9.54 15.13
C GLN A 182 17.57 -9.22 16.38
N HIS A 183 18.16 -8.61 17.41
CA HIS A 183 17.42 -8.08 18.57
C HIS A 183 16.33 -7.11 18.11
N LEU A 184 16.68 -6.15 17.25
CA LEU A 184 15.72 -5.21 16.66
C LEU A 184 14.55 -5.91 15.96
N ARG A 185 14.83 -6.97 15.19
CA ARG A 185 13.77 -7.73 14.52
C ARG A 185 12.88 -8.42 15.55
N ARG A 186 13.47 -9.13 16.51
CA ARG A 186 12.72 -9.85 17.54
C ARG A 186 11.78 -8.93 18.30
N THR A 187 12.28 -7.81 18.81
CA THR A 187 11.48 -6.84 19.58
C THR A 187 10.35 -6.21 18.77
N GLN A 188 10.56 -5.91 17.48
CA GLN A 188 9.48 -5.47 16.59
C GLN A 188 8.35 -6.50 16.49
N TYR A 189 8.70 -7.76 16.22
CA TYR A 189 7.71 -8.81 16.07
C TYR A 189 7.01 -9.12 17.41
N TYR A 190 7.73 -9.05 18.54
CA TYR A 190 7.15 -9.16 19.89
C TYR A 190 6.11 -8.08 20.16
N VAL A 191 6.46 -6.81 19.92
CA VAL A 191 5.54 -5.67 20.10
C VAL A 191 4.29 -5.84 19.23
N ARG A 192 4.46 -6.22 17.95
CA ARG A 192 3.32 -6.47 17.06
C ARG A 192 2.44 -7.61 17.54
N THR A 193 3.03 -8.73 17.95
CA THR A 193 2.27 -9.89 18.44
C THR A 193 1.49 -9.56 19.72
N LEU A 194 2.04 -8.76 20.63
CA LEU A 194 1.29 -8.27 21.80
C LEU A 194 0.16 -7.33 21.39
N ALA A 195 0.42 -6.39 20.50
CA ALA A 195 -0.56 -5.43 20.03
C ALA A 195 -1.74 -6.11 19.29
N GLU A 196 -1.46 -7.12 18.46
CA GLU A 196 -2.48 -7.93 17.79
C GLU A 196 -3.33 -8.71 18.80
N ALA A 197 -2.72 -9.30 19.84
CA ALA A 197 -3.44 -10.01 20.89
C ALA A 197 -4.34 -9.10 21.73
N LEU A 198 -3.93 -7.85 21.94
CA LEU A 198 -4.68 -6.85 22.70
C LEU A 198 -5.74 -6.12 21.87
N ARG A 199 -5.82 -6.34 20.56
CA ARG A 199 -6.68 -5.58 19.65
C ARG A 199 -8.17 -5.64 20.01
N GLN A 200 -8.64 -6.74 20.59
CA GLN A 200 -10.04 -6.90 21.00
C GLN A 200 -10.25 -6.57 22.49
N HIS A 201 -9.20 -6.16 23.20
CA HIS A 201 -9.30 -5.85 24.61
C HIS A 201 -10.01 -4.49 24.83
N PRO A 202 -11.01 -4.39 25.73
CA PRO A 202 -11.80 -3.16 25.88
C PRO A 202 -10.99 -1.88 26.18
N ARG A 203 -9.85 -2.00 26.88
CA ARG A 203 -8.95 -0.86 27.15
C ARG A 203 -8.22 -0.35 25.91
N PHE A 204 -8.06 -1.18 24.87
CA PHE A 204 -7.13 -0.91 23.77
C PHE A 204 -7.77 -0.97 22.37
N GLU A 205 -8.98 -1.51 22.23
CA GLU A 205 -9.66 -1.71 20.94
C GLU A 205 -9.77 -0.43 20.10
N SER A 206 -10.06 0.70 20.75
CA SER A 206 -10.16 2.00 20.07
C SER A 206 -8.82 2.54 19.55
N LEU A 207 -7.70 2.09 20.12
CA LEU A 207 -6.35 2.56 19.81
C LEU A 207 -5.63 1.62 18.83
N LEU A 208 -5.75 0.30 19.01
CA LEU A 208 -5.01 -0.73 18.29
C LEU A 208 -5.61 -1.05 16.91
N THR A 209 -5.69 -0.03 16.05
CA THR A 209 -6.02 -0.19 14.63
C THR A 209 -4.87 -0.81 13.83
N ASP A 210 -5.13 -1.35 12.63
CA ASP A 210 -4.08 -1.88 11.75
C ASP A 210 -2.97 -0.85 11.48
N GLN A 211 -3.37 0.40 11.28
CA GLN A 211 -2.45 1.51 11.05
C GLN A 211 -1.55 1.80 12.27
N TYR A 212 -2.12 1.74 13.48
CA TYR A 212 -1.36 2.00 14.70
C TYR A 212 -0.42 0.82 15.04
N ILE A 213 -0.86 -0.43 14.83
CA ILE A 213 -0.01 -1.62 14.98
C ILE A 213 1.16 -1.57 13.99
N ALA A 214 0.94 -1.17 12.74
CA ALA A 214 2.01 -0.97 11.76
C ALA A 214 2.99 0.13 12.21
N THR A 215 2.48 1.19 12.85
CA THR A 215 3.30 2.27 13.39
C THR A 215 4.14 1.80 14.59
N LEU A 216 3.57 1.02 15.51
CA LEU A 216 4.28 0.39 16.63
C LEU A 216 5.44 -0.49 16.12
N PHE A 217 5.15 -1.37 15.16
CA PHE A 217 6.15 -2.25 14.55
C PHE A 217 7.31 -1.47 13.92
N LYS A 218 7.02 -0.40 13.18
CA LYS A 218 8.08 0.43 12.58
C LYS A 218 8.90 1.21 13.60
N SER A 219 8.29 1.61 14.72
CA SER A 219 8.91 2.49 15.72
C SER A 219 9.75 1.77 16.76
N ALA A 220 9.44 0.49 17.06
CA ALA A 220 10.13 -0.31 18.08
C ALA A 220 11.68 -0.36 17.96
N PRO A 221 12.30 -0.39 16.76
CA PRO A 221 13.76 -0.39 16.64
C PRO A 221 14.46 0.83 17.24
N LEU A 222 13.74 1.93 17.47
CA LEU A 222 14.32 3.17 17.96
C LEU A 222 14.34 3.27 19.49
N HIS A 223 13.89 2.25 20.22
CA HIS A 223 13.81 2.31 21.68
C HIS A 223 15.16 2.66 22.35
N ASP A 224 16.25 2.12 21.82
CA ASP A 224 17.61 2.30 22.35
C ASP A 224 18.51 3.20 21.48
N ILE A 225 17.95 3.97 20.55
CA ILE A 225 18.73 4.88 19.67
C ILE A 225 19.59 5.88 20.46
N GLY A 226 19.18 6.21 21.69
CA GLY A 226 19.91 7.12 22.57
C GLY A 226 21.20 6.55 23.17
N LYS A 227 21.44 5.24 23.09
CA LYS A 227 22.72 4.62 23.53
C LYS A 227 23.93 5.21 22.80
N VAL A 228 23.73 5.79 21.61
CA VAL A 228 24.76 6.55 20.88
C VAL A 228 25.36 7.69 21.71
N GLY A 229 24.58 8.31 22.60
CA GLY A 229 25.09 9.39 23.45
C GLY A 229 25.74 8.92 24.76
N ILE A 230 25.76 7.61 25.05
CA ILE A 230 26.35 7.07 26.27
C ILE A 230 27.87 6.90 26.09
N PRO A 231 28.71 7.34 27.05
CA PRO A 231 30.16 7.13 26.97
C PRO A 231 30.57 5.65 26.97
N ASP A 232 31.55 5.27 26.15
CA ASP A 232 32.02 3.88 26.02
C ASP A 232 32.43 3.25 27.36
N ARG A 233 33.07 4.02 28.25
CA ARG A 233 33.47 3.53 29.59
C ARG A 233 32.30 3.05 30.45
N ILE A 234 31.09 3.50 30.14
CA ILE A 234 29.85 3.06 30.79
C ILE A 234 29.18 2.01 29.92
N LEU A 235 28.94 2.29 28.63
CA LEU A 235 28.24 1.37 27.72
C LEU A 235 28.90 -0.01 27.66
N LEU A 236 30.23 -0.06 27.56
CA LEU A 236 31.02 -1.29 27.42
C LEU A 236 31.51 -1.86 28.76
N LYS A 237 31.02 -1.35 29.89
CA LYS A 237 31.55 -1.74 31.21
C LYS A 237 31.28 -3.24 31.49
N PRO A 238 32.31 -4.04 31.86
CA PRO A 238 32.10 -5.39 32.32
C PRO A 238 31.51 -5.41 33.74
N GLY A 239 30.29 -5.90 33.89
CA GLY A 239 29.64 -6.07 35.20
C GLY A 239 28.72 -4.92 35.63
N PRO A 240 28.33 -4.86 36.91
CA PRO A 240 27.32 -3.91 37.37
C PRO A 240 27.82 -2.46 37.38
N PHE A 241 26.89 -1.53 37.18
CA PHE A 241 27.12 -0.09 37.30
C PHE A 241 27.20 0.36 38.76
N ALA A 242 28.11 1.31 39.02
CA ALA A 242 28.03 2.15 40.21
C ALA A 242 26.81 3.08 40.12
N PRO A 243 26.28 3.59 41.24
CA PRO A 243 25.07 4.42 41.22
C PRO A 243 25.15 5.63 40.27
N ASP A 244 26.29 6.33 40.24
CA ASP A 244 26.54 7.48 39.36
C ASP A 244 26.65 7.09 37.88
N GLU A 245 27.27 5.94 37.57
CA GLU A 245 27.32 5.40 36.22
C GLU A 245 25.93 4.99 35.73
N PHE A 246 25.11 4.43 36.61
CA PHE A 246 23.75 4.04 36.28
C PHE A 246 22.88 5.26 35.99
N GLU A 247 23.04 6.38 36.72
CA GLU A 247 22.37 7.64 36.38
C GLU A 247 22.74 8.13 34.98
N VAL A 248 24.00 7.98 34.55
CA VAL A 248 24.39 8.30 33.17
C VAL A 248 23.75 7.32 32.18
N MET A 249 23.76 6.01 32.45
CA MET A 249 23.15 5.01 31.58
C MET A 249 21.65 5.29 31.35
N LYS A 250 20.91 5.67 32.38
CA LYS A 250 19.47 6.02 32.27
C LYS A 250 19.19 7.12 31.24
N THR A 251 20.16 7.99 30.97
CA THR A 251 19.97 9.13 30.04
C THR A 251 19.76 8.70 28.59
N HIS A 252 20.03 7.45 28.19
CA HIS A 252 19.77 6.97 26.82
C HIS A 252 18.30 7.18 26.42
N THR A 253 17.36 6.98 27.36
CA THR A 253 15.93 7.24 27.14
C THR A 253 15.66 8.70 26.75
N THR A 254 16.30 9.65 27.45
CA THR A 254 16.12 11.09 27.22
C THR A 254 16.83 11.52 25.95
N LEU A 255 18.06 11.05 25.73
CA LEU A 255 18.84 11.34 24.52
C LEU A 255 18.14 10.84 23.25
N GLY A 256 17.55 9.63 23.31
CA GLY A 256 16.76 9.07 22.21
C GLY A 256 15.52 9.91 21.93
N ARG A 257 14.75 10.27 22.97
CA ARG A 257 13.58 11.16 22.84
C ARG A 257 13.95 12.51 22.22
N ASP A 258 15.00 13.16 22.74
CA ASP A 258 15.42 14.49 22.32
C ASP A 258 15.83 14.50 20.83
N ALA A 259 16.54 13.46 20.39
CA ALA A 259 16.93 13.31 18.99
C ALA A 259 15.71 13.16 18.05
N ILE A 260 14.73 12.35 18.44
CA ILE A 260 13.49 12.16 17.65
C ILE A 260 12.64 13.44 17.67
N GLU A 261 12.54 14.13 18.81
CA GLU A 261 11.83 15.39 18.94
C GLU A 261 12.46 16.49 18.08
N GLN A 262 13.79 16.53 17.98
CA GLN A 262 14.48 17.45 17.07
C GLN A 262 14.15 17.15 15.60
N ALA A 263 14.13 15.88 15.20
CA ALA A 263 13.76 15.48 13.84
C ALA A 263 12.31 15.86 13.50
N GLU A 264 11.37 15.68 14.44
CA GLU A 264 9.98 16.09 14.26
C GLU A 264 9.83 17.61 14.08
N ARG A 265 10.56 18.41 14.87
CA ARG A 265 10.58 19.88 14.74
C ARG A 265 11.12 20.33 13.38
N GLN A 266 12.15 19.65 12.86
CA GLN A 266 12.70 19.95 11.53
C GLN A 266 11.70 19.67 10.41
N LEU A 267 10.89 18.62 10.55
CA LEU A 267 9.86 18.28 9.58
C LEU A 267 8.68 19.29 9.60
N GLY A 268 8.45 19.95 10.74
CA GLY A 268 7.44 21.00 10.89
C GLY A 268 5.98 20.49 10.83
N THR A 269 5.77 19.18 10.79
CA THR A 269 4.45 18.54 10.80
C THR A 269 4.49 17.32 11.74
N PRO A 270 3.46 17.11 12.59
CA PRO A 270 3.39 15.92 13.44
C PRO A 270 3.32 14.65 12.61
N VAL A 271 4.11 13.63 12.97
CA VAL A 271 4.10 12.32 12.31
C VAL A 271 3.91 11.24 13.36
N ALA A 272 2.86 10.43 13.20
CA ALA A 272 2.49 9.38 14.15
C ALA A 272 3.66 8.42 14.46
N PHE A 273 4.49 8.10 13.45
CA PHE A 273 5.70 7.31 13.63
C PHE A 273 6.69 7.94 14.62
N LEU A 274 7.01 9.23 14.47
CA LEU A 274 7.95 9.92 15.37
C LEU A 274 7.37 10.06 16.78
N GLN A 275 6.06 10.30 16.90
CA GLN A 275 5.39 10.34 18.19
C GLN A 275 5.48 8.99 18.92
N THR A 276 5.13 7.89 18.25
CA THR A 276 5.24 6.54 18.81
C THR A 276 6.69 6.19 19.15
N ALA A 277 7.65 6.53 18.29
CA ALA A 277 9.06 6.29 18.55
C ALA A 277 9.59 7.05 19.78
N LYS A 278 9.17 8.32 19.99
CA LYS A 278 9.49 9.08 21.22
C LYS A 278 8.91 8.40 22.45
N ASP A 279 7.64 7.98 22.39
CA ASP A 279 6.98 7.34 23.53
C ASP A 279 7.67 6.04 23.92
N ILE A 280 8.11 5.25 22.94
CA ILE A 280 8.92 4.05 23.17
C ILE A 280 10.29 4.42 23.76
N ALA A 281 11.08 5.25 23.08
CA ALA A 281 12.44 5.58 23.50
C ALA A 281 12.47 6.19 24.91
N TYR A 282 11.52 7.08 25.22
CA TYR A 282 11.48 7.76 26.51
C TYR A 282 10.87 6.93 27.63
N GLY A 283 10.01 5.95 27.31
CA GLY A 283 9.18 5.27 28.28
C GLY A 283 9.47 3.78 28.48
N HIS A 284 10.25 3.12 27.61
CA HIS A 284 10.40 1.65 27.65
C HIS A 284 11.06 1.10 28.93
N GLN A 285 11.70 1.97 29.72
CA GLN A 285 12.30 1.64 31.03
C GLN A 285 11.44 2.10 32.23
N GLU A 286 10.26 2.66 31.97
CA GLU A 286 9.27 2.93 33.00
C GLU A 286 8.69 1.59 33.50
N LYS A 287 8.35 1.55 34.79
CA LYS A 287 7.76 0.35 35.41
C LYS A 287 6.36 0.67 35.86
N TRP A 288 5.45 -0.29 35.71
CA TRP A 288 4.04 -0.13 36.01
C TRP A 288 3.77 0.44 37.42
N ASP A 289 4.61 0.12 38.41
CA ASP A 289 4.52 0.60 39.79
C ASP A 289 5.11 2.00 40.05
N GLY A 290 5.76 2.63 39.06
CA GLY A 290 6.41 3.93 39.18
C GLY A 290 7.88 3.88 39.62
N THR A 291 8.47 2.70 39.79
CA THR A 291 9.89 2.55 40.18
C THR A 291 10.86 2.57 39.00
N GLY A 292 10.35 2.84 37.79
CA GLY A 292 11.14 2.96 36.56
C GLY A 292 11.75 4.35 36.37
N TYR A 293 12.25 4.59 35.16
CA TYR A 293 12.91 5.84 34.77
C TYR A 293 12.59 6.17 33.30
N PRO A 294 12.78 7.42 32.83
CA PRO A 294 13.38 8.57 33.52
C PRO A 294 12.42 9.41 34.37
N ARG A 295 11.10 9.22 34.26
CA ARG A 295 10.10 10.08 34.92
C ARG A 295 9.44 9.42 36.12
N GLY A 296 9.51 8.10 36.26
CA GLY A 296 8.82 7.38 37.33
C GLY A 296 7.31 7.37 37.13
N LEU A 297 6.88 7.24 35.86
CA LEU A 297 5.46 7.17 35.52
C LEU A 297 4.84 5.88 36.04
N ARG A 298 3.56 5.94 36.42
CA ARG A 298 2.85 4.82 37.02
C ARG A 298 1.60 4.46 36.24
N GLY A 299 1.34 3.16 36.09
CA GLY A 299 0.12 2.68 35.48
C GLY A 299 -0.08 3.19 34.06
N GLU A 300 -1.26 3.77 33.81
CA GLU A 300 -1.67 4.23 32.48
C GLU A 300 -1.02 5.55 32.04
N ASP A 301 -0.32 6.26 32.94
CA ASP A 301 0.49 7.41 32.56
C ASP A 301 1.64 7.00 31.64
N ILE A 302 2.07 5.73 31.70
CA ILE A 302 3.03 5.14 30.77
C ILE A 302 2.32 4.90 29.43
N PRO A 303 2.78 5.49 28.31
CA PRO A 303 2.20 5.26 27.00
C PRO A 303 2.16 3.77 26.66
N LEU A 304 1.09 3.31 26.00
CA LEU A 304 0.97 1.90 25.58
C LEU A 304 2.19 1.41 24.77
N PRO A 305 2.78 2.17 23.81
CA PRO A 305 3.97 1.73 23.10
C PRO A 305 5.13 1.33 24.02
N ALA A 306 5.38 2.13 25.07
CA ALA A 306 6.41 1.85 26.06
C ALA A 306 6.10 0.60 26.91
N ARG A 307 4.83 0.41 27.31
CA ARG A 307 4.40 -0.79 28.06
C ARG A 307 4.59 -2.08 27.26
N LEU A 308 4.29 -2.05 25.96
CA LEU A 308 4.52 -3.19 25.06
C LEU A 308 6.02 -3.45 24.89
N MET A 309 6.80 -2.39 24.67
CA MET A 309 8.25 -2.49 24.49
C MET A 309 8.95 -3.04 25.75
N ALA A 310 8.55 -2.62 26.95
CA ALA A 310 9.14 -3.10 28.20
C ALA A 310 9.05 -4.63 28.35
N VAL A 311 7.92 -5.23 27.98
CA VAL A 311 7.77 -6.71 27.99
C VAL A 311 8.62 -7.35 26.89
N ALA A 312 8.61 -6.78 25.68
CA ALA A 312 9.35 -7.29 24.54
C ALA A 312 10.88 -7.28 24.78
N ASP A 313 11.40 -6.16 25.28
CA ASP A 313 12.82 -5.93 25.56
C ASP A 313 13.32 -6.84 26.69
N VAL A 314 12.60 -6.86 27.83
CA VAL A 314 13.01 -7.70 28.96
C VAL A 314 12.96 -9.18 28.60
N TYR A 315 11.93 -9.62 27.86
CA TYR A 315 11.88 -11.00 27.38
C TYR A 315 13.10 -11.33 26.50
N ASP A 316 13.40 -10.49 25.51
CA ASP A 316 14.53 -10.72 24.60
C ASP A 316 15.87 -10.76 25.34
N ALA A 317 16.07 -9.83 26.28
CA ALA A 317 17.25 -9.74 27.12
C ALA A 317 17.45 -10.97 28.02
N LEU A 318 16.38 -11.64 28.46
CA LEU A 318 16.45 -12.84 29.30
C LEU A 318 16.84 -14.09 28.52
N ILE A 319 16.38 -14.22 27.27
CA ILE A 319 16.60 -15.41 26.44
C ILE A 319 17.82 -15.31 25.53
N THR A 320 18.40 -14.12 25.39
CA THR A 320 19.58 -13.87 24.56
C THR A 320 20.86 -13.99 25.38
N ARG A 321 21.93 -14.53 24.77
CA ARG A 321 23.22 -14.67 25.43
C ARG A 321 23.87 -13.30 25.59
N ARG A 322 24.24 -12.93 26.81
CA ARG A 322 25.08 -11.74 27.09
C ARG A 322 26.48 -12.17 27.52
N VAL A 323 27.46 -11.28 27.36
CA VAL A 323 28.89 -11.54 27.70
C VAL A 323 29.06 -12.10 29.12
N TYR A 324 28.18 -11.74 30.06
CA TYR A 324 28.28 -12.10 31.48
C TYR A 324 27.17 -13.03 32.00
N LYS A 325 26.23 -13.49 31.15
CA LYS A 325 25.11 -14.32 31.60
C LYS A 325 24.65 -15.30 30.50
N PRO A 326 24.56 -16.61 30.79
CA PRO A 326 24.00 -17.57 29.83
C PRO A 326 22.51 -17.26 29.59
N PRO A 327 21.98 -17.55 28.39
CA PRO A 327 20.58 -17.35 28.09
C PRO A 327 19.71 -18.22 29.01
N MET A 328 18.60 -17.67 29.48
CA MET A 328 17.60 -18.42 30.25
C MET A 328 16.72 -19.23 29.30
N SER A 329 16.12 -20.32 29.78
CA SER A 329 15.10 -21.02 29.01
C SER A 329 13.87 -20.13 28.81
N HIS A 330 13.12 -20.38 27.73
CA HIS A 330 11.86 -19.70 27.47
C HIS A 330 10.93 -19.76 28.68
N GLU A 331 10.79 -20.94 29.28
CA GLU A 331 9.89 -21.20 30.40
C GLU A 331 10.30 -20.40 31.65
N ALA A 332 11.61 -20.23 31.89
CA ALA A 332 12.11 -19.42 33.00
C ALA A 332 11.93 -17.92 32.75
N ALA A 333 12.14 -17.45 31.50
CA ALA A 333 11.88 -16.07 31.12
C ALA A 333 10.41 -15.70 31.27
N VAL A 334 9.49 -16.58 30.85
CA VAL A 334 8.05 -16.41 31.05
C VAL A 334 7.71 -16.26 32.54
N GLN A 335 8.25 -17.14 33.39
CA GLN A 335 7.99 -17.06 34.84
C GLN A 335 8.43 -15.72 35.45
N LEU A 336 9.58 -15.18 35.02
CA LEU A 336 10.05 -13.87 35.47
C LEU A 336 9.14 -12.72 35.00
N ILE A 337 8.67 -12.75 33.75
CA ILE A 337 7.71 -11.76 33.25
C ILE A 337 6.42 -11.82 34.06
N VAL A 338 5.90 -13.02 34.36
CA VAL A 338 4.69 -13.20 35.18
C VAL A 338 4.87 -12.69 36.60
N GLN A 339 6.03 -12.89 37.22
CA GLN A 339 6.33 -12.34 38.55
C GLN A 339 6.33 -10.81 38.56
N GLY A 340 6.67 -10.17 37.43
CA GLY A 340 6.62 -8.72 37.24
C GLY A 340 5.22 -8.15 36.98
N ARG A 341 4.17 -8.98 36.89
CA ARG A 341 2.79 -8.54 36.60
C ARG A 341 2.29 -7.58 37.67
N GLY A 342 1.92 -6.35 37.28
CA GLY A 342 1.41 -5.32 38.18
C GLY A 342 2.48 -4.59 39.01
N SER A 343 3.76 -4.92 38.82
CA SER A 343 4.90 -4.18 39.39
C SER A 343 5.79 -3.61 38.28
N HIS A 344 6.51 -4.48 37.59
CA HIS A 344 7.31 -4.10 36.42
C HIS A 344 6.41 -3.83 35.20
N PHE A 345 5.43 -4.71 34.94
CA PHE A 345 4.67 -4.73 33.68
C PHE A 345 3.18 -4.48 33.89
N ASP A 346 2.53 -3.91 32.88
CA ASP A 346 1.06 -3.79 32.82
C ASP A 346 0.42 -5.18 32.90
N PRO A 347 -0.51 -5.43 33.84
CA PRO A 347 -1.18 -6.72 33.99
C PRO A 347 -1.81 -7.26 32.70
N ASP A 348 -2.44 -6.39 31.90
CA ASP A 348 -3.15 -6.85 30.71
C ASP A 348 -2.18 -7.17 29.57
N VAL A 349 -1.04 -6.48 29.51
CA VAL A 349 0.03 -6.80 28.56
C VAL A 349 0.68 -8.14 28.92
N VAL A 350 0.87 -8.43 30.21
CA VAL A 350 1.38 -9.74 30.66
C VAL A 350 0.38 -10.86 30.36
N ASP A 351 -0.92 -10.61 30.54
CA ASP A 351 -1.96 -11.59 30.21
C ASP A 351 -2.00 -11.89 28.70
N ALA A 352 -1.85 -10.85 27.87
CA ALA A 352 -1.68 -11.02 26.43
C ALA A 352 -0.39 -11.79 26.09
N PHE A 353 0.74 -11.46 26.72
CA PHE A 353 2.00 -12.17 26.57
C PHE A 353 1.84 -13.67 26.88
N LEU A 354 1.14 -14.04 27.96
CA LEU A 354 0.88 -15.43 28.30
C LEU A 354 0.09 -16.18 27.23
N HIS A 355 -0.84 -15.49 26.56
CA HIS A 355 -1.61 -16.05 25.44
C HIS A 355 -0.73 -16.30 24.21
N VAL A 356 0.26 -15.44 23.95
CA VAL A 356 1.09 -15.46 22.74
C VAL A 356 2.55 -15.90 22.97
N GLN A 357 2.90 -16.36 24.17
CA GLN A 357 4.29 -16.72 24.54
C GLN A 357 4.93 -17.75 23.59
N GLN A 358 4.13 -18.66 23.05
CA GLN A 358 4.63 -19.66 22.09
C GLN A 358 5.05 -18.99 20.78
N ARG A 359 4.32 -17.96 20.34
CA ARG A 359 4.72 -17.14 19.19
C ARG A 359 6.01 -16.34 19.48
N PHE A 360 6.18 -15.86 20.71
CA PHE A 360 7.44 -15.23 21.15
C PHE A 360 8.62 -16.21 21.06
N LYS A 361 8.42 -17.47 21.47
CA LYS A 361 9.42 -18.53 21.30
C LYS A 361 9.76 -18.76 19.83
N GLU A 362 8.77 -18.85 18.95
CA GLU A 362 8.97 -19.01 17.51
C GLU A 362 9.76 -17.84 16.89
N ILE A 363 9.39 -16.60 17.20
CA ILE A 363 10.11 -15.40 16.73
C ILE A 363 11.57 -15.45 17.21
N ALA A 364 11.83 -15.86 18.46
CA ALA A 364 13.18 -16.01 18.97
C ALA A 364 14.00 -17.06 18.19
N LEU A 365 13.35 -18.12 17.69
CA LEU A 365 13.98 -19.16 16.88
C LEU A 365 14.22 -18.69 15.43
N GLU A 366 13.27 -17.95 14.86
CA GLU A 366 13.30 -17.44 13.49
C GLU A 366 14.42 -16.40 13.30
N TYR A 367 14.61 -15.52 14.30
CA TYR A 367 15.59 -14.44 14.28
C TYR A 367 16.72 -14.67 15.30
N ARG A 368 17.29 -15.88 15.30
CA ARG A 368 18.46 -16.19 16.13
C ARG A 368 19.69 -15.42 15.68
N ASP A 369 20.53 -15.06 16.64
CA ASP A 369 21.86 -14.52 16.33
C ASP A 369 22.68 -15.60 15.62
N PRO A 370 23.46 -15.24 14.58
CA PRO A 370 24.40 -16.16 13.98
C PRO A 370 25.39 -16.64 15.05
N GLU A 371 25.69 -17.93 15.09
CA GLU A 371 26.74 -18.46 15.95
C GLU A 371 28.05 -17.75 15.59
N MET A 372 28.58 -16.92 16.50
CA MET A 372 29.92 -16.39 16.34
C MET A 372 30.88 -17.58 16.38
N GLY A 373 31.36 -17.99 15.21
CA GLY A 373 32.37 -19.03 15.07
C GLY A 373 33.61 -18.67 15.89
N VAL A 374 33.91 -19.51 16.87
CA VAL A 374 35.21 -19.52 17.54
C VAL A 374 36.20 -20.21 16.61
N GLU A 375 36.61 -19.55 15.53
CA GLU A 375 37.74 -19.99 14.70
C GLU A 375 38.49 -18.78 14.14
N ALA A 376 39.59 -18.41 14.82
CA ALA A 376 40.90 -18.07 14.23
C ALA A 376 41.73 -17.23 15.21
N ALA A 377 42.38 -17.89 16.17
CA ALA A 377 43.55 -17.33 16.84
C ALA A 377 44.54 -18.44 17.22
N HIS A 378 44.85 -19.33 16.28
CA HIS A 378 46.04 -20.17 16.31
C HIS A 378 46.66 -20.21 14.91
N SER A 379 47.52 -19.22 14.63
CA SER A 379 48.76 -19.35 13.87
C SER A 379 49.65 -18.16 14.18
#